data_AF-A0A526PU62-F1
#
_entry.id   AF-A0A526PU62-F1
#
_cell.length_a   1.000
_cell.length_b   1.000
_cell.length_c   1.000
_cell.angle_alpha   90.00
_cell.angle_beta   90.00
_cell.angle_gamma   90.00
#
_symmetry.space_group_name_H-M   'P 1'
#
loop_
_entity.id
_entity.type
_entity.pdbx_description
1 polymer ?
#
loop_
_entity_poly.entity_id
_entity_poly.type
_entity_poly.pdbx_seq_one_letter_code
_entity_poly.pdbx_strand_id
1 'polypeptide(L)' 'MLRHKLSTPDLSEVELRQALMRQGGGWLTGDAALAAIVLWSSGQFDTNAIAAVLTVREDAVCRTLAMARDGARADARAAR' A
#
# COMPACT_ATOMS: atom_id res chain seq x y z
N MET A 1 32.41 -13.53 -19.64
CA MET A 1 32.36 -13.10 -18.22
C MET A 1 32.58 -11.60 -18.18
N LEU A 2 31.62 -10.81 -17.68
CA LEU A 2 31.85 -9.52 -17.00
C LEU A 2 30.50 -9.05 -16.43
N ARG A 3 30.41 -9.09 -15.09
CA ARG A 3 29.29 -8.63 -14.27
C ARG A 3 29.38 -7.11 -14.01
N HIS A 4 28.23 -6.54 -13.66
CA HIS A 4 28.01 -5.22 -13.01
C HIS A 4 28.21 -4.01 -13.93
N LYS A 5 27.25 -3.09 -14.04
CA LYS A 5 26.70 -2.27 -12.94
C LYS A 5 25.18 -2.07 -13.08
N LEU A 6 24.41 -2.47 -12.06
CA LEU A 6 23.10 -1.86 -11.85
C LEU A 6 23.37 -0.38 -11.53
N SER A 7 23.00 0.49 -12.45
CA SER A 7 22.99 1.93 -12.23
C SER A 7 21.91 2.22 -11.20
N THR A 8 22.29 2.46 -9.94
CA THR A 8 21.39 3.09 -8.99
C THR A 8 20.99 4.45 -9.56
N PRO A 9 19.71 4.77 -9.71
CA PRO A 9 19.32 6.08 -10.20
C PRO A 9 19.81 7.13 -9.20
N ASP A 10 20.63 8.07 -9.67
CA ASP A 10 21.08 9.25 -8.93
C ASP A 10 19.90 10.22 -8.82
N LEU A 11 18.94 9.86 -7.97
CA LEU A 11 17.75 10.67 -7.71
C LEU A 11 18.18 11.83 -6.83
N SER A 12 17.92 13.06 -7.27
CA SER A 12 18.19 14.25 -6.47
C SER A 12 17.43 14.17 -5.14
N GLU A 13 17.95 14.76 -4.06
CA GLU A 13 17.27 14.75 -2.74
C GLU A 13 15.84 15.31 -2.83
N VAL A 14 15.60 16.23 -3.78
CA VAL A 14 14.28 16.78 -4.07
C VAL A 14 13.37 15.75 -4.73
N GLU A 15 13.85 14.98 -5.71
CA GLU A 15 13.09 13.88 -6.32
C GLU A 15 12.89 12.72 -5.36
N LEU A 16 13.86 12.42 -4.50
CA LEU A 16 13.72 11.43 -3.43
C LEU A 16 12.63 11.88 -2.45
N ARG A 17 12.66 13.15 -2.02
CA ARG A 17 11.61 13.75 -1.21
C ARG A 17 10.25 13.76 -1.91
N GLN A 18 10.19 14.13 -3.19
CA GLN A 18 8.94 14.15 -3.95
C GLN A 18 8.40 12.75 -4.24
N ALA A 19 9.27 11.76 -4.48
CA ALA A 19 8.91 10.36 -4.64
C ALA A 19 8.40 9.78 -3.32
N LEU A 20 9.08 10.07 -2.21
CA LEU A 20 8.63 9.71 -0.86
C LEU A 20 7.32 10.42 -0.48
N MET A 21 7.13 11.68 -0.87
CA MET A 21 5.87 12.42 -0.68
C MET A 21 4.73 11.88 -1.57
N ARG A 22 5.01 11.49 -2.82
CA ARG A 22 4.06 10.78 -3.70
C ARG A 22 3.70 9.40 -3.15
N GLN A 23 4.65 8.70 -2.54
CA GLN A 23 4.37 7.47 -1.80
C GLN A 23 3.54 7.71 -0.53
N GLY A 24 3.57 8.93 0.01
CA GLY A 24 2.80 9.33 1.19
C GLY A 24 1.32 9.62 0.93
N GLY A 25 0.81 9.62 -0.31
CA GLY A 25 -0.56 10.06 -0.63
C GLY A 25 -1.50 9.02 -1.23
N GLY A 26 -1.04 7.79 -1.47
CA GLY A 26 -1.80 6.75 -2.17
C GLY A 26 -2.38 5.66 -1.27
N TRP A 27 -3.26 4.84 -1.83
CA TRP A 27 -3.64 3.54 -1.26
C TRP A 27 -2.46 2.56 -1.39
N LEU A 28 -2.44 1.56 -0.51
CA LEU A 28 -1.56 0.39 -0.64
C LEU A 28 -1.86 -0.36 -1.95
N THR A 29 -0.84 -0.98 -2.53
CA THR A 29 -0.93 -1.82 -3.72
C THR A 29 -0.22 -3.16 -3.51
N GLY A 30 -0.48 -4.13 -4.39
CA GLY A 30 0.18 -5.45 -4.38
C GLY A 30 0.03 -6.18 -3.04
N ASP A 31 1.12 -6.81 -2.60
CA ASP A 31 1.15 -7.65 -1.40
C ASP A 31 0.81 -6.87 -0.12
N ALA A 32 1.20 -5.59 -0.03
CA ALA A 32 0.89 -4.75 1.12
C ALA A 32 -0.61 -4.48 1.25
N ALA A 33 -1.31 -4.27 0.13
CA ALA A 33 -2.77 -4.12 0.13
C ALA A 33 -3.46 -5.42 0.55
N LEU A 34 -3.02 -6.55 0.01
CA LEU A 34 -3.55 -7.86 0.35
C LEU A 34 -3.34 -8.17 1.84
N ALA A 35 -2.12 -7.97 2.35
CA ALA A 35 -1.80 -8.16 3.75
C ALA A 35 -2.66 -7.28 4.66
N ALA A 36 -2.87 -6.01 4.30
CA ALA A 36 -3.74 -5.11 5.06
C ALA A 36 -5.20 -5.61 5.10
N ILE A 37 -5.74 -6.09 3.97
CA ILE A 37 -7.10 -6.64 3.91
C ILE A 37 -7.22 -7.92 4.74
N VAL A 38 -6.25 -8.82 4.66
CA VAL A 38 -6.22 -10.09 5.41
C VAL A 38 -6.07 -9.85 6.91
N LEU A 39 -5.17 -8.96 7.32
CA LEU A 39 -5.02 -8.59 8.73
C LEU A 39 -6.27 -7.94 9.28
N TRP A 40 -6.88 -7.03 8.52
CA TRP A 40 -8.15 -6.39 8.92
C TRP A 40 -9.30 -7.39 9.02
N SER A 41 -9.42 -8.32 8.07
CA SER A 41 -10.49 -9.32 8.06
C SER A 41 -10.38 -10.34 9.21
N SER A 42 -9.18 -10.51 9.79
CA SER A 42 -8.99 -11.32 11.00
C SER A 42 -9.70 -10.75 12.24
N GLY A 43 -9.98 -9.45 12.26
CA GLY A 43 -10.57 -8.74 13.41
C GLY A 43 -9.64 -8.59 14.62
N GLN A 44 -8.37 -9.00 14.52
CA GLN A 44 -7.40 -8.94 15.62
C GLN A 44 -6.52 -7.68 15.58
N PHE A 45 -6.47 -6.99 14.44
CA PHE A 45 -5.61 -5.82 14.22
C PHE A 45 -6.45 -4.60 13.88
N ASP A 46 -6.14 -3.47 14.52
CA ASP A 46 -6.66 -2.17 14.12
C ASP A 46 -5.79 -1.52 13.02
N THR A 47 -6.24 -0.39 12.48
CA THR A 47 -5.56 0.30 11.38
C THR A 47 -4.15 0.75 11.74
N ASN A 48 -3.91 1.11 13.00
CA ASN A 48 -2.62 1.55 13.50
C ASN A 48 -1.64 0.38 13.62
N ALA A 49 -2.08 -0.75 14.18
CA ALA A 49 -1.30 -1.97 14.29
C ALA A 49 -0.93 -2.52 12.90
N ILE A 50 -1.86 -2.50 11.95
CA ILE A 50 -1.59 -2.88 10.55
C ILE A 50 -0.54 -1.94 9.94
N ALA A 51 -0.67 -0.62 10.16
CA ALA A 51 0.28 0.35 9.66
C ALA A 51 1.70 0.11 10.21
N ALA A 52 1.81 -0.20 11.51
CA ALA A 52 3.07 -0.53 12.15
C ALA A 52 3.69 -1.82 11.60
N VAL A 53 2.89 -2.90 11.48
CA VAL A 53 3.35 -4.19 10.95
C VAL A 53 3.82 -4.08 9.51
N LEU A 54 3.10 -3.33 8.68
CA LEU A 54 3.44 -3.15 7.27
C LEU A 54 4.43 -2.01 7.02
N THR A 55 4.84 -1.29 8.06
CA THR A 55 5.73 -0.10 7.97
C THR A 55 5.21 0.97 7.00
N VAL A 56 3.90 1.20 7.01
CA VAL A 56 3.21 2.18 6.15
C VAL A 56 2.47 3.22 6.98
N ARG A 57 1.93 4.25 6.32
CA ARG A 57 1.05 5.23 6.97
C ARG A 57 -0.33 4.63 7.24
N GLU A 58 -0.88 4.91 8.41
CA GLU A 58 -2.24 4.50 8.78
C GLU A 58 -3.30 5.01 7.78
N ASP A 59 -3.17 6.25 7.31
CA ASP A 59 -4.09 6.82 6.30
C ASP A 59 -4.13 5.99 5.00
N ALA A 60 -3.01 5.40 4.59
CA ALA A 60 -2.97 4.52 3.42
C ALA A 60 -3.74 3.21 3.68
N VAL A 61 -3.64 2.65 4.89
CA VAL A 61 -4.43 1.48 5.32
C VAL A 61 -5.92 1.80 5.28
N CYS A 62 -6.35 2.90 5.91
CA CYS A 62 -7.74 3.33 5.93
C CYS A 62 -8.33 3.48 4.52
N ARG A 63 -7.60 4.13 3.61
CA ARG A 63 -8.03 4.30 2.21
C ARG A 63 -8.11 2.99 1.45
N THR A 64 -7.13 2.10 1.61
CA THR A 64 -7.15 0.77 0.98
C THR A 64 -8.33 -0.06 1.45
N LEU A 65 -8.62 -0.06 2.76
CA LEU A 65 -9.77 -0.80 3.30
C LEU A 65 -11.10 -0.24 2.80
N ALA A 66 -11.23 1.09 2.69
CA ALA A 66 -12.40 1.71 2.10
C ALA A 66 -12.61 1.28 0.64
N MET A 67 -11.55 1.36 -0.19
CA MET A 67 -11.62 0.92 -1.58
C MET A 67 -11.92 -0.57 -1.73
N ALA A 68 -11.33 -1.43 -0.90
CA ALA A 68 -11.59 -2.87 -0.95
C ALA A 68 -13.07 -3.19 -0.68
N ARG A 69 -13.69 -2.47 0.27
CA ARG A 69 -15.13 -2.61 0.57
C ARG A 69 -16.00 -2.13 -0.59
N ASP A 70 -15.63 -1.03 -1.22
CA ASP A 70 -16.37 -0.51 -2.37
C ASP A 70 -16.24 -1.41 -3.60
N GLY A 71 -15.06 -1.99 -3.83
CA GLY A 71 -14.83 -3.02 -4.85
C GLY A 71 -15.70 -4.26 -4.62
N ALA A 72 -15.67 -4.82 -3.41
CA ALA A 72 -16.51 -5.97 -3.06
C ALA A 72 -18.02 -5.70 -3.26
N ARG A 73 -18.49 -4.48 -2.98
CA ARG A 73 -19.87 -4.06 -3.24
C ARG A 73 -20.18 -3.89 -4.73
N ALA A 74 -19.22 -3.47 -5.54
CA ALA A 74 -19.37 -3.36 -6.98
C ALA A 74 -19.48 -4.76 -7.61
N ASP A 75 -18.60 -5.68 -7.21
CA ASP A 75 -18.60 -7.06 -7.69
C ASP A 75 -19.90 -7.79 -7.34
N ALA A 76 -20.40 -7.63 -6.10
CA ALA A 76 -21.67 -8.19 -5.68
C ALA A 76 -22.88 -7.65 -6.46
N ARG A 77 -22.79 -6.42 -7.01
CA ARG A 77 -23.83 -5.85 -7.89
C ARG A 77 -23.72 -6.41 -9.30
N ALA A 78 -22.51 -6.63 -9.81
CA ALA A 78 -22.28 -7.20 -11.13
C ALA A 78 -22.64 -8.69 -11.21
N ALA A 79 -22.61 -9.41 -10.08
CA ALA A 79 -22.99 -10.82 -9.98
C ALA A 79 -24.52 -11.07 -9.87
N ARG A 80 -25.34 -10.01 -9.89
CA ARG A 80 -26.81 -10.08 -9.88
C ARG A 80 -27.38 -9.85 -11.27
#